data_AF-X1DKA9-F1
#
_entry.id   AF-X1DKA9-F1
#
_cell.length_a   1.000
_cell.length_b   1.000
_cell.length_c   1.000
_cell.angle_alpha   90.00
_cell.angle_beta   90.00
_cell.angle_gamma   90.00
#
_symmetry.space_group_name_H-M   'P 1'
#
loop_
_entity.id
_entity.type
_entity.pdbx_description
1 polymer ?
#
loop_
_entity_poly.entity_id
_entity_poly.type
_entity_poly.pdbx_seq_one_letter_code
_entity_poly.pdbx_strand_id
1 'polypeptide(L)'
;MEKVKSALTFFEVITSLAFLYFSKKKVDFSILEVGLGGRLDATNVVKPLICLISPIGLDHTQLLGNSLDKIAYEKAGIIKERSTVITPTQEDEVIDIIAKTCQEKKAKLLKISNLMRWKKLESTPYGQFFSL
;
A
#
# COMPACT_ATOMS: atom_id res chain seq x y z
N MET A 1 17.01 34.46 4.13
CA MET A 1 16.52 33.57 3.06
C MET A 1 15.04 33.33 3.33
N GLU A 2 14.15 33.92 2.52
CA GLU A 2 12.72 33.64 2.59
C GLU A 2 12.50 32.14 2.37
N LYS A 3 11.85 31.49 3.34
CA LYS A 3 11.34 30.13 3.16
C LYS A 3 10.27 30.22 2.08
N VAL A 4 10.56 29.73 0.88
CA VAL A 4 9.53 29.39 -0.10
C VAL A 4 8.56 28.45 0.61
N LYS A 5 7.35 28.92 0.90
CA LYS A 5 6.23 28.04 1.26
C LYS A 5 6.04 27.13 0.06
N SER A 6 6.51 25.88 0.16
CA SER A 6 6.27 24.87 -0.87
C SER A 6 4.77 24.77 -1.08
N ALA A 7 4.34 25.04 -2.32
CA ALA A 7 2.97 24.80 -2.73
C ALA A 7 2.70 23.29 -2.68
N LEU A 8 1.49 22.90 -2.27
CA LEU A 8 1.05 21.51 -2.29
C LEU A 8 1.03 20.98 -3.72
N THR A 9 1.43 19.73 -3.91
CA THR A 9 1.22 19.01 -5.15
C THR A 9 -0.26 18.75 -5.39
N PHE A 10 -0.64 18.49 -6.65
CA PHE A 10 -2.01 18.13 -7.01
C PHE A 10 -2.52 16.94 -6.19
N PHE A 11 -1.70 15.90 -6.02
CA PHE A 11 -2.08 14.69 -5.29
C PHE A 11 -2.29 14.94 -3.79
N GLU A 12 -1.46 15.79 -3.17
CA GLU A 12 -1.66 16.20 -1.78
C GLU A 12 -2.95 17.00 -1.58
N VAL A 13 -3.29 17.88 -2.52
CA VAL A 13 -4.55 18.64 -2.49
C VAL A 13 -5.75 17.70 -2.58
N ILE A 14 -5.78 16.79 -3.56
CA ILE A 14 -6.90 15.86 -3.74
C ILE A 14 -7.02 14.89 -2.56
N THR A 15 -5.90 14.36 -2.06
CA THR A 15 -5.90 13.49 -0.87
C THR A 15 -6.47 14.19 0.35
N SER A 16 -6.09 15.46 0.57
CA SER A 16 -6.62 16.28 1.65
C SER A 16 -8.13 16.53 1.52
N LEU A 17 -8.61 16.79 0.30
CA LEU A 17 -10.03 16.94 0.01
C LEU A 17 -10.81 15.63 0.25
N ALA A 18 -10.24 14.49 -0.11
CA ALA A 18 -10.84 13.18 0.14
C ALA A 18 -11.01 12.93 1.65
N PHE A 19 -9.98 13.19 2.46
CA PHE A 19 -10.09 13.08 3.92
C PHE A 19 -11.15 13.99 4.51
N LEU A 20 -11.21 15.26 4.07
CA LEU A 20 -12.24 16.19 4.49
C LEU A 20 -13.64 15.70 4.12
N TYR A 21 -13.79 15.17 2.91
CA TYR A 21 -15.06 14.64 2.42
C TYR A 21 -15.52 13.42 3.23
N PHE A 22 -14.65 12.43 3.45
CA PHE A 22 -14.95 11.25 4.25
C PHE A 22 -15.36 11.61 5.69
N SER A 23 -14.65 12.57 6.30
CA SER A 23 -14.99 13.10 7.62
C SER A 23 -16.38 13.74 7.64
N LYS A 24 -16.70 14.60 6.64
CA LYS A 24 -18.03 15.23 6.52
C LYS A 24 -19.15 14.21 6.28
N LYS A 25 -18.86 13.14 5.55
CA LYS A 25 -19.81 12.05 5.29
C LYS A 25 -19.94 11.05 6.44
N LYS A 26 -19.10 11.15 7.47
CA LYS A 26 -19.11 10.26 8.64
C LYS A 26 -19.08 8.78 8.22
N VAL A 27 -18.20 8.45 7.28
CA VAL A 27 -18.06 7.05 6.81
C VAL A 27 -17.56 6.17 7.95
N ASP A 28 -18.06 4.94 8.03
CA ASP A 28 -17.59 3.97 9.01
C ASP A 28 -16.16 3.49 8.69
N PHE A 29 -15.87 3.33 7.39
CA PHE A 29 -14.57 2.92 6.87
C PHE A 29 -14.21 3.71 5.62
N SER A 30 -12.92 3.99 5.45
CA SER A 30 -12.33 4.53 4.22
C SER A 30 -11.26 3.58 3.71
N ILE A 31 -11.34 3.22 2.44
CA ILE A 31 -10.27 2.50 1.73
C ILE A 31 -9.44 3.55 1.00
N LEU A 32 -8.13 3.54 1.26
CA LEU A 32 -7.19 4.50 0.69
C LEU A 32 -6.21 3.74 -0.19
N GLU A 33 -6.27 3.99 -1.50
CA GLU A 33 -5.28 3.51 -2.44
C GLU A 33 -4.08 4.46 -2.44
N VAL A 34 -2.88 3.89 -2.30
CA VAL A 34 -1.62 4.65 -2.34
C VAL A 34 -1.40 5.15 -3.77
N GLY A 35 -1.04 6.42 -3.93
CA GLY A 35 -0.74 6.98 -5.25
C GLY A 35 0.56 6.42 -5.84
N LEU A 36 1.66 6.50 -5.09
CA LEU A 36 2.95 5.95 -5.51
C LEU A 36 3.80 5.50 -4.32
N GLY A 37 4.38 4.29 -4.44
CA GLY A 37 5.25 3.74 -3.41
C GLY A 37 4.46 3.40 -2.15
N GLY A 38 4.56 4.27 -1.14
CA GLY A 38 3.86 4.12 0.14
C GLY A 38 4.46 4.97 1.25
N ARG A 39 5.77 4.83 1.49
CA ARG A 39 6.49 5.50 2.59
C ARG A 39 6.29 7.02 2.62
N LEU A 40 6.38 7.67 1.46
CA LEU A 40 6.28 9.12 1.30
C LEU A 40 4.99 9.56 0.59
N ASP A 41 4.02 8.66 0.43
CA ASP A 41 2.77 8.97 -0.25
C ASP A 41 1.86 9.86 0.61
N ALA A 42 1.11 10.77 -0.03
CA ALA A 42 0.21 11.70 0.66
C ALA A 42 -0.85 10.97 1.51
N THR A 43 -1.23 9.75 1.14
CA THR A 43 -2.17 8.94 1.92
C THR A 43 -1.58 8.39 3.22
N ASN A 44 -0.24 8.33 3.34
CA ASN A 44 0.46 7.67 4.44
C ASN A 44 0.50 8.46 5.76
N VAL A 45 -0.35 9.48 5.90
CA VAL A 45 -0.53 10.25 7.15
C VAL A 45 -1.45 9.55 8.16
N VAL A 46 -2.15 8.48 7.74
CA VAL A 46 -3.15 7.78 8.57
C VAL A 46 -2.56 6.66 9.44
N LYS A 47 -3.35 6.19 10.41
CA LYS A 47 -3.11 4.97 11.20
C LYS A 47 -4.17 3.93 10.83
N PRO A 48 -3.91 3.07 9.84
CA PRO A 48 -4.92 2.14 9.34
C PRO A 48 -5.12 0.95 10.29
N LEU A 49 -6.32 0.39 10.29
CA LEU A 49 -6.61 -0.90 10.93
C LEU A 49 -5.92 -2.05 10.18
N ILE A 50 -5.90 -1.95 8.85
CA ILE A 50 -5.37 -2.96 7.92
C ILE A 50 -4.53 -2.26 6.85
N CYS A 51 -3.32 -2.77 6.62
CA CYS A 51 -2.48 -2.44 5.48
C CYS A 51 -2.54 -3.59 4.47
N LEU A 52 -2.87 -3.30 3.21
CA LEU A 52 -2.84 -4.27 2.12
C LEU A 52 -1.63 -3.99 1.24
N ILE A 53 -0.81 -5.00 0.98
CA ILE A 53 0.29 -4.93 0.01
C ILE A 53 -0.03 -5.93 -1.11
N SER A 54 -0.43 -5.42 -2.27
CA SER A 54 -0.65 -6.21 -3.49
C SER A 54 0.68 -6.74 -4.04
N PRO A 55 0.67 -7.69 -5.01
CA PRO A 55 1.89 -8.18 -5.66
C PRO A 55 2.81 -7.04 -6.08
N ILE A 56 4.09 -7.14 -5.71
CA ILE A 56 5.11 -6.14 -6.02
C ILE A 56 5.88 -6.62 -7.25
N GLY A 57 5.87 -5.80 -8.30
CA GLY A 57 6.71 -6.02 -9.48
C GLY A 57 7.67 -4.84 -9.69
N LEU A 58 8.47 -4.94 -10.76
CA LEU A 58 9.33 -3.86 -11.22
C LEU A 58 8.48 -2.78 -11.91
N ASP A 59 7.94 -1.87 -11.11
CA ASP A 59 7.13 -0.74 -11.56
C ASP A 59 7.68 0.58 -11.01
N HIS A 60 7.52 1.66 -11.78
CA HIS A 60 7.99 3.00 -11.45
C HIS A 60 9.45 3.06 -10.97
N THR A 61 10.33 2.29 -11.62
CA THR A 61 11.73 2.07 -11.18
C THR A 61 12.56 3.34 -11.07
N GLN A 62 12.26 4.36 -11.89
CA GLN A 62 12.89 5.68 -11.83
C GLN A 62 12.65 6.41 -10.50
N LEU A 63 11.55 6.10 -9.81
CA LEU A 63 11.14 6.77 -8.56
C LEU A 63 11.31 5.85 -7.34
N LEU A 64 11.02 4.55 -7.50
CA LEU A 64 10.99 3.59 -6.39
C LEU A 64 12.28 2.74 -6.29
N GLY A 65 13.15 2.81 -7.29
CA GLY A 65 14.38 2.03 -7.38
C GLY A 65 14.31 0.90 -8.41
N ASN A 66 15.48 0.39 -8.78
CA ASN A 66 15.64 -0.53 -9.92
C ASN A 66 15.61 -2.02 -9.50
N SER A 67 15.08 -2.34 -8.33
CA SER A 67 15.10 -3.69 -7.78
C SER A 67 13.90 -3.91 -6.85
N LEU A 68 13.45 -5.17 -6.74
CA LEU A 68 12.24 -5.51 -5.98
C LEU A 68 12.39 -5.18 -4.49
N ASP A 69 13.59 -5.33 -3.91
CA ASP A 69 13.88 -4.96 -2.53
C ASP A 69 13.65 -3.47 -2.25
N LYS A 70 14.09 -2.58 -3.15
CA LYS A 70 13.89 -1.13 -3.01
C LYS A 70 12.43 -0.75 -3.12
N ILE A 71 11.72 -1.33 -4.09
CA ILE A 71 10.30 -1.09 -4.30
C ILE A 71 9.49 -1.63 -3.10
N ALA A 72 9.85 -2.81 -2.59
CA ALA A 72 9.23 -3.40 -1.41
C ALA A 72 9.43 -2.53 -0.17
N TYR A 73 10.62 -1.95 0.01
CA TYR A 73 10.89 -1.03 1.10
C TYR A 73 10.01 0.24 1.04
N GLU A 74 9.83 0.83 -0.14
CA GLU A 74 8.92 1.97 -0.32
C GLU A 74 7.46 1.60 -0.01
N LYS A 75 7.00 0.45 -0.51
CA LYS A 75 5.61 -0.02 -0.31
C LYS A 75 5.34 -0.45 1.13
N ALA A 76 6.31 -1.10 1.79
CA ALA A 76 6.23 -1.49 3.20
C ALA A 76 6.16 -0.27 4.15
N GLY A 77 6.48 0.93 3.68
CA GLY A 77 6.36 2.18 4.43
C GLY A 77 4.93 2.54 4.89
N ILE A 78 3.90 1.87 4.35
CA ILE A 78 2.52 2.02 4.86
C ILE A 78 2.27 1.26 6.16
N ILE A 79 3.13 0.31 6.54
CA ILE A 79 2.97 -0.53 7.73
C ILE A 79 3.16 0.34 8.97
N LYS A 80 2.12 0.39 9.81
CA LYS A 80 2.13 1.15 11.07
C LYS A 80 2.22 0.24 12.28
N GLU A 81 2.63 0.82 13.41
CA GLU A 81 2.77 0.13 14.68
C GLU A 81 1.48 -0.64 15.05
N ARG A 82 1.61 -1.94 15.33
CA ARG A 82 0.50 -2.85 15.72
C ARG A 82 -0.64 -2.95 14.71
N SER A 83 -0.42 -2.57 13.44
CA SER A 83 -1.39 -2.78 12.36
C SER A 83 -1.51 -4.26 11.98
N THR A 84 -2.57 -4.61 11.25
CA THR A 84 -2.64 -5.90 10.55
C THR A 84 -2.20 -5.69 9.10
N VAL A 85 -1.26 -6.49 8.62
CA VAL A 85 -0.75 -6.45 7.25
C VAL A 85 -1.21 -7.69 6.52
N ILE A 86 -1.78 -7.52 5.32
CA ILE A 86 -2.21 -8.62 4.47
C ILE A 86 -1.48 -8.54 3.14
N THR A 87 -0.93 -9.67 2.69
CA THR A 87 -0.23 -9.78 1.40
C THR A 87 -0.50 -11.15 0.76
N PRO A 88 -0.64 -11.26 -0.57
CA PRO A 88 -0.67 -12.54 -1.27
C PRO A 88 0.73 -13.20 -1.33
N THR A 89 0.84 -14.34 -2.02
CA THR A 89 2.15 -14.89 -2.39
C THR A 89 2.89 -13.91 -3.30
N GLN A 90 4.18 -13.70 -3.01
CA GLN A 90 5.11 -12.85 -3.74
C GLN A 90 6.50 -13.48 -3.66
N GLU A 91 7.48 -12.88 -4.33
CA GLU A 91 8.89 -13.25 -4.29
C GLU A 91 9.44 -13.22 -2.85
N ASP A 92 10.34 -14.15 -2.52
CA ASP A 92 10.86 -14.30 -1.16
C ASP A 92 11.52 -13.02 -0.64
N GLU A 93 12.29 -12.33 -1.48
CA GLU A 93 12.95 -11.06 -1.11
C GLU A 93 11.96 -9.95 -0.72
N VAL A 94 10.78 -9.92 -1.35
CA VAL A 94 9.73 -8.95 -1.04
C VAL A 94 9.06 -9.33 0.29
N ILE A 95 8.76 -10.62 0.46
CA ILE A 95 8.16 -11.14 1.68
C ILE A 95 9.07 -10.92 2.89
N ASP A 96 10.38 -11.08 2.74
CA ASP A 96 11.35 -10.87 3.82
C ASP A 96 11.34 -9.42 4.30
N ILE A 97 11.23 -8.46 3.39
CA ILE A 97 11.14 -7.03 3.73
C ILE A 97 9.83 -6.73 4.45
N ILE A 98 8.70 -7.22 3.93
CA ILE A 98 7.39 -7.03 4.58
C ILE A 98 7.41 -7.65 5.98
N ALA A 99 7.93 -8.87 6.12
CA ALA A 99 8.01 -9.58 7.40
C ALA A 99 8.91 -8.86 8.40
N LYS A 100 10.08 -8.38 7.97
CA LYS A 100 10.99 -7.58 8.79
C LYS A 100 10.32 -6.29 9.26
N THR A 101 9.68 -5.53 8.36
CA THR A 101 8.96 -4.31 8.74
C THR A 101 7.80 -4.61 9.69
N CYS A 102 7.07 -5.70 9.48
CA CYS A 102 6.03 -6.14 10.42
C CYS A 102 6.61 -6.42 11.81
N GLN A 103 7.75 -7.12 11.89
CA GLN A 103 8.42 -7.42 13.15
C GLN A 103 8.84 -6.13 13.87
N GLU A 104 9.49 -5.20 13.16
CA GLU A 104 9.92 -3.90 13.70
C GLU A 104 8.74 -3.07 14.24
N LYS A 105 7.60 -3.11 13.55
CA LYS A 105 6.37 -2.38 13.91
C LYS A 105 5.43 -3.18 14.81
N LYS A 106 5.82 -4.37 15.27
CA LYS A 106 4.96 -5.31 16.01
C LYS A 106 3.60 -5.50 15.34
N ALA A 107 3.57 -5.47 14.01
CA ALA A 107 2.39 -5.63 13.18
C ALA A 107 2.15 -7.12 12.90
N LYS A 108 0.88 -7.50 12.78
CA LYS A 108 0.49 -8.88 12.48
C LYS A 108 0.50 -9.10 10.98
N LEU A 109 1.38 -9.98 10.48
CA LEU A 109 1.42 -10.36 9.07
C LEU A 109 0.48 -11.54 8.79
N LEU A 110 -0.40 -11.38 7.81
CA LEU A 110 -1.30 -12.40 7.28
C LEU A 110 -0.98 -12.65 5.80
N LYS A 111 -0.45 -13.82 5.48
CA LYS A 111 -0.24 -14.26 4.10
C LYS A 111 -1.50 -14.94 3.59
N ILE A 112 -2.13 -14.40 2.53
CA ILE A 112 -3.41 -14.92 1.99
C ILE A 112 -3.27 -16.38 1.54
N SER A 113 -2.10 -16.78 1.04
CA SER A 113 -1.83 -18.15 0.59
C SER A 113 -2.01 -19.22 1.66
N ASN A 114 -1.98 -18.84 2.94
CA ASN A 114 -2.26 -19.74 4.05
C ASN A 114 -3.76 -19.86 4.38
N LEU A 115 -4.60 -18.97 3.82
CA LEU A 115 -6.02 -18.83 4.16
C LEU A 115 -6.92 -19.26 3.00
N MET A 116 -6.58 -18.88 1.76
CA MET A 116 -7.36 -19.20 0.58
C MET A 116 -6.44 -19.40 -0.63
N ARG A 117 -6.78 -20.38 -1.47
CA ARG A 117 -6.20 -20.54 -2.80
C ARG A 117 -7.19 -19.99 -3.80
N TRP A 118 -6.68 -19.39 -4.87
CA TRP A 118 -7.51 -19.02 -6.00
C TRP A 118 -6.70 -19.18 -7.28
N LYS A 119 -7.38 -19.39 -8.39
CA LYS A 119 -6.75 -19.50 -9.70
C LYS A 119 -7.45 -18.55 -10.67
N LYS A 120 -6.67 -17.69 -11.31
CA LYS A 120 -7.14 -16.88 -12.43
C LYS A 120 -7.50 -17.82 -13.59
N LEU A 121 -8.75 -17.76 -14.05
CA LEU A 121 -9.24 -18.51 -15.20
C LEU A 121 -9.12 -17.68 -16.47
N GLU A 122 -9.62 -16.45 -16.44
CA GLU A 122 -9.66 -15.58 -17.62
C GLU A 122 -9.56 -14.10 -17.22
N SER A 123 -9.02 -13.27 -18.10
CA SER A 123 -8.98 -11.81 -17.95
C SER A 123 -9.10 -11.14 -19.29
N THR A 124 -10.23 -10.47 -19.48
CA THR A 124 -10.58 -9.72 -20.67
C THR A 124 -10.81 -8.25 -20.28
N PRO A 125 -10.92 -7.33 -21.25
CA PRO A 125 -11.39 -5.97 -20.99
C PRO A 125 -12.79 -5.92 -20.35
N TYR A 126 -13.58 -6.98 -20.47
CA TYR A 126 -14.95 -7.07 -19.96
C TYR A 126 -15.05 -7.71 -18.57
N GLY A 127 -13.95 -8.24 -18.04
CA GLY A 127 -13.93 -8.80 -16.70
C GLY A 127 -12.82 -9.81 -16.45
N GLN A 128 -12.73 -10.25 -15.19
CA GLN A 128 -11.81 -11.28 -14.75
C GLN A 128 -12.59 -12.41 -14.08
N PHE A 129 -12.23 -13.64 -14.42
CA PHE A 129 -12.84 -14.86 -13.89
C PHE A 129 -11.81 -15.64 -13.10
N PHE A 130 -12.21 -16.19 -11.96
CA PHE A 130 -11.33 -16.93 -11.06
C PHE A 130 -12.11 -18.04 -10.33
N SER A 131 -11.40 -19.12 -9.99
CA SER A 131 -11.91 -20.17 -9.09
C SER A 131 -11.31 -19.99 -7.70
N LEU A 132 -12.13 -20.20 -6.66
CA LEU A 132 -11.73 -20.27 -5.26
C LEU A 132 -11.50 -21.73 -4.85
#